data_AF-H8GVP1-F1
#
_entry.id   AF-H8GVP1-F1
#
_cell.length_a   1.000
_cell.length_b   1.000
_cell.length_c   1.000
_cell.angle_alpha   90.00
_cell.angle_beta   90.00
_cell.angle_gamma   90.00
#
_symmetry.space_group_name_H-M   'P 1'
#
loop_
_entity.id
_entity.type
_entity.pdbx_description
1 polymer ?
#
loop_
_entity_poly.entity_id
_entity_poly.type
_entity_poly.pdbx_seq_one_letter_code
_entity_poly.pdbx_strand_id
1 'polypeptide(L)'
;MTSARRLARPALVLATLGLVAGPLSTSHALLDKTRFAAHLGVAYFAFHHWVLSPYRAGQFASGSAGRTGRLVKGGLALLFAAHEVNVAEKVAHGSSDPLLQKLDAQLVNLKDSMGRVGASLKGGQLNAADLQGLDSATTSIGSAAAAAGQPIRDVAAPIPGL
;
A
#
# COMPACT_ATOMS: atom_id res chain seq x y z
N MET A 1 70.43 -11.68 -50.47
CA MET A 1 70.55 -11.74 -49.00
C MET A 1 70.20 -10.33 -48.53
N THR A 2 69.14 -10.01 -47.79
CA THR A 2 68.48 -10.73 -46.70
C THR A 2 67.08 -10.11 -46.51
N SER A 3 66.03 -10.92 -46.54
CA SER A 3 64.66 -10.50 -46.17
C SER A 3 64.56 -10.25 -44.66
N ALA A 4 63.92 -9.15 -44.24
CA ALA A 4 63.45 -8.98 -42.87
C ALA A 4 61.96 -8.66 -42.88
N ARG A 5 61.22 -9.53 -42.18
CA ARG A 5 59.77 -9.68 -42.21
C ARG A 5 59.05 -8.46 -41.60
N ARG A 6 57.93 -8.09 -42.24
CA ARG A 6 56.84 -7.32 -41.64
C ARG A 6 56.40 -7.99 -40.34
N LEU A 7 56.30 -7.21 -39.27
CA LEU A 7 55.48 -7.54 -38.11
C LEU A 7 54.49 -6.40 -37.92
N ALA A 8 53.33 -6.55 -38.56
CA ALA A 8 52.14 -5.79 -38.28
C ALA A 8 51.76 -6.07 -36.81
N ARG A 9 51.74 -5.02 -35.98
CA ARG A 9 51.20 -5.10 -34.63
C ARG A 9 49.68 -5.11 -34.74
N PRO A 10 48.96 -6.12 -34.22
CA PRO A 10 47.51 -6.11 -34.23
C PRO A 10 47.03 -5.02 -33.27
N ALA A 11 46.19 -4.12 -33.78
CA ALA A 11 45.43 -3.19 -32.98
C ALA A 11 44.45 -3.99 -32.10
N LEU A 12 44.72 -4.06 -30.81
CA LEU A 12 43.79 -4.60 -29.83
C LEU A 12 42.76 -3.51 -29.52
N VAL A 13 41.71 -3.44 -30.34
CA VAL A 13 40.52 -2.62 -30.02
C VAL A 13 39.72 -3.39 -28.97
N LEU A 14 39.86 -3.03 -27.70
CA LEU A 14 38.92 -3.44 -26.65
C LEU A 14 37.57 -2.77 -26.95
N ALA A 15 36.69 -3.47 -27.65
CA ALA A 15 35.28 -3.16 -27.66
C ALA A 15 34.72 -3.52 -26.28
N THR A 16 34.68 -2.56 -25.37
CA THR A 16 33.88 -2.67 -24.15
C THR A 16 32.42 -2.78 -24.59
N LEU A 17 31.81 -3.96 -24.37
CA LEU A 17 30.35 -4.05 -24.34
C LEU A 17 29.90 -3.13 -23.20
N GLY A 18 29.48 -1.92 -23.55
CA GLY A 18 28.61 -1.14 -22.69
C GLY A 18 27.35 -1.97 -22.50
N LEU A 19 27.23 -2.64 -21.36
CA LEU A 19 25.97 -3.21 -20.92
C LEU A 19 25.00 -2.03 -20.90
N VAL A 20 24.08 -1.97 -21.86
CA VAL A 20 22.97 -1.01 -21.83
C VAL A 20 22.19 -1.35 -20.59
N ALA A 21 22.48 -0.64 -19.50
CA ALA A 21 21.62 -0.53 -18.34
C ALA A 21 20.38 0.25 -18.79
N GLY A 22 19.49 -0.42 -19.53
CA GLY A 22 18.10 0.01 -19.70
C GLY A 22 17.43 0.12 -18.33
N PRO A 23 16.30 0.82 -18.22
CA PRO A 23 15.91 1.49 -16.98
C PRO A 23 15.35 0.51 -15.94
N LEU A 24 16.25 -0.20 -15.25
CA LEU A 24 15.90 -1.04 -14.10
C LEU A 24 15.19 -0.20 -13.02
N SER A 25 15.62 1.05 -12.82
CA SER A 25 15.02 1.98 -11.83
C SER A 25 13.55 2.31 -12.10
N THR A 26 13.11 2.44 -13.36
CA THR A 26 11.67 2.69 -13.64
C THR A 26 10.82 1.46 -13.37
N SER A 27 11.35 0.25 -13.61
CA SER A 27 10.65 -1.00 -13.30
C SER A 27 10.48 -1.19 -11.80
N HIS A 28 11.50 -0.84 -10.99
CA HIS A 28 11.38 -0.87 -9.53
C HIS A 28 10.36 0.15 -9.01
N ALA A 29 10.38 1.40 -9.50
CA ALA A 29 9.43 2.42 -9.08
C ALA A 29 7.97 2.08 -9.44
N LEU A 30 7.71 1.48 -10.61
CA LEU A 30 6.37 1.03 -11.00
C LEU A 30 5.90 -0.16 -10.17
N LEU A 31 6.80 -1.11 -9.88
CA LEU A 31 6.50 -2.24 -9.02
C LEU A 31 6.17 -1.80 -7.59
N ASP A 32 6.93 -0.85 -7.04
CA ASP A 32 6.69 -0.30 -5.70
C ASP A 32 5.32 0.38 -5.63
N LYS A 33 4.98 1.23 -6.61
CA LYS A 33 3.65 1.85 -6.70
C LYS A 33 2.53 0.85 -6.78
N THR A 34 2.71 -0.21 -7.57
CA THR A 34 1.71 -1.26 -7.73
C THR A 34 1.51 -2.02 -6.43
N ARG A 35 2.60 -2.42 -5.76
CA ARG A 35 2.55 -3.09 -4.45
C ARG A 35 1.89 -2.20 -3.39
N PHE A 36 2.30 -0.95 -3.35
CA PHE A 36 1.75 0.07 -2.48
C PHE A 36 0.23 0.20 -2.65
N ALA A 37 -0.22 0.43 -3.89
CA ALA A 37 -1.63 0.57 -4.22
C ALA A 37 -2.43 -0.70 -3.95
N ALA A 38 -1.84 -1.88 -4.18
CA ALA A 38 -2.47 -3.16 -3.87
C ALA A 38 -2.70 -3.34 -2.37
N HIS A 39 -1.67 -3.17 -1.53
CA HIS A 39 -1.78 -3.30 -0.08
C HIS A 39 -2.75 -2.25 0.51
N LEU A 40 -2.65 -0.99 0.07
CA LEU A 40 -3.59 0.04 0.51
C LEU A 40 -5.01 -0.21 0.03
N GLY A 41 -5.21 -0.67 -1.20
CA GLY A 41 -6.53 -1.00 -1.73
C GLY A 41 -7.21 -2.11 -0.94
N VAL A 42 -6.46 -3.12 -0.51
CA VAL A 42 -6.96 -4.19 0.37
C VAL A 42 -7.30 -3.63 1.75
N ALA A 43 -6.46 -2.77 2.33
CA ALA A 43 -6.74 -2.11 3.60
C ALA A 43 -8.02 -1.25 3.54
N TYR A 44 -8.19 -0.47 2.46
CA TYR A 44 -9.36 0.37 2.22
C TYR A 44 -10.61 -0.48 2.09
N PHE A 45 -10.56 -1.54 1.30
CA PHE A 45 -11.69 -2.47 1.17
C PHE A 45 -12.09 -3.06 2.53
N ALA A 46 -11.12 -3.53 3.33
CA ALA A 46 -11.39 -4.09 4.65
C ALA A 46 -12.07 -3.07 5.57
N PHE A 47 -11.59 -1.82 5.59
CA PHE A 47 -12.19 -0.74 6.36
C PHE A 47 -13.60 -0.38 5.84
N HIS A 48 -13.76 -0.10 4.54
CA HIS A 48 -15.03 0.34 3.96
C HIS A 48 -16.13 -0.72 4.11
N HIS A 49 -15.79 -1.97 3.82
CA HIS A 49 -16.77 -3.05 3.77
C HIS A 49 -17.15 -3.56 5.17
N TRP A 50 -16.18 -3.74 6.07
CA TRP A 50 -16.41 -4.38 7.36
C TRP A 50 -16.55 -3.42 8.54
N VAL A 51 -16.26 -2.14 8.35
CA VAL A 51 -16.29 -1.14 9.42
C VAL A 51 -17.20 0.01 9.05
N LEU A 52 -16.90 0.74 7.96
CA LEU A 52 -17.63 1.95 7.61
C LEU A 52 -19.07 1.66 7.19
N SER A 53 -19.28 0.67 6.31
CA SER A 53 -20.62 0.31 5.84
C SER A 53 -21.52 -0.21 6.99
N PRO A 54 -21.08 -1.15 7.85
CA PRO A 54 -21.87 -1.59 9.01
C PRO A 54 -22.13 -0.46 10.02
N TYR A 55 -21.17 0.44 10.22
CA TYR A 55 -21.35 1.62 11.05
C TYR A 55 -22.46 2.53 10.51
N ARG A 56 -22.40 2.87 9.21
CA ARG A 56 -23.42 3.70 8.54
C ARG A 56 -24.80 3.03 8.54
N ALA A 57 -24.85 1.70 8.47
CA ALA A 57 -26.08 0.92 8.58
C ALA A 57 -26.58 0.73 10.03
N GLY A 58 -25.97 1.39 11.02
CA GLY A 58 -26.37 1.30 12.43
C GLY A 58 -26.13 -0.07 13.08
N GLN A 59 -25.34 -0.95 12.45
CA GLN A 59 -25.17 -2.33 12.90
C GLN A 59 -24.27 -2.48 14.14
N PHE A 60 -23.65 -1.38 14.59
CA PHE A 60 -22.92 -1.29 15.86
C PHE A 60 -23.74 -0.63 16.98
N ALA A 61 -24.93 -0.11 16.67
CA ALA A 61 -25.80 0.55 17.65
C ALA A 61 -26.27 -0.44 18.73
N SER A 62 -26.55 0.09 19.93
CA SER A 62 -27.10 -0.70 21.03
C SER A 62 -28.42 -1.36 20.60
N GLY A 63 -28.64 -2.62 21.03
CA GLY A 63 -29.83 -3.39 20.66
C GLY A 63 -29.84 -3.99 19.26
N SER A 64 -28.83 -3.71 18.41
CA SER A 64 -28.75 -4.36 17.09
C SER A 64 -28.47 -5.87 17.22
N ALA A 65 -29.19 -6.67 16.46
CA ALA A 65 -29.02 -8.13 16.47
C ALA A 65 -27.59 -8.50 16.03
N GLY A 66 -26.86 -9.26 16.85
CA GLY A 66 -25.48 -9.67 16.55
C GLY A 66 -24.42 -8.58 16.72
N ARG A 67 -24.74 -7.48 17.43
CA ARG A 67 -23.83 -6.34 17.68
C ARG A 67 -22.41 -6.78 18.05
N THR A 68 -22.27 -7.64 19.06
CA THR A 68 -20.96 -8.08 19.57
C THR A 68 -20.13 -8.78 18.49
N GLY A 69 -20.75 -9.68 17.72
CA GLY A 69 -20.06 -10.36 16.63
C GLY A 69 -19.59 -9.38 15.54
N ARG A 70 -20.40 -8.37 15.23
CA ARG A 70 -20.02 -7.33 14.27
C ARG A 70 -18.90 -6.43 14.79
N LEU A 71 -18.95 -6.03 16.05
CA LEU A 71 -17.89 -5.24 16.69
C LEU A 71 -16.55 -5.97 16.67
N VAL A 72 -16.55 -7.26 17.04
CA VAL A 72 -15.36 -8.11 16.95
C VAL A 72 -14.89 -8.24 15.51
N LYS A 73 -15.79 -8.49 14.56
CA LYS A 73 -15.46 -8.58 13.13
C LYS A 73 -14.85 -7.29 12.59
N GLY A 74 -15.45 -6.14 12.90
CA GLY A 74 -14.93 -4.83 12.50
C GLY A 74 -13.58 -4.52 13.14
N GLY A 75 -13.40 -4.88 14.42
CA GLY A 75 -12.11 -4.74 15.11
C GLY A 75 -11.00 -5.59 14.48
N LEU A 76 -11.30 -6.85 14.13
CA LEU A 76 -10.37 -7.73 13.41
C LEU A 76 -10.05 -7.19 12.00
N ALA A 77 -11.06 -6.70 11.28
CA ALA A 77 -10.87 -6.11 9.96
C ALA A 77 -9.97 -4.86 10.01
N LEU A 78 -10.11 -4.00 11.03
CA LEU A 78 -9.21 -2.87 11.22
C LEU A 78 -7.80 -3.28 11.59
N LEU A 79 -7.63 -4.33 12.39
CA LEU A 79 -6.29 -4.83 12.71
C LEU A 79 -5.59 -5.37 11.46
N PHE A 80 -6.33 -6.09 10.61
CA PHE A 80 -5.84 -6.51 9.30
C PHE A 80 -5.51 -5.32 8.40
N ALA A 81 -6.40 -4.31 8.32
CA ALA A 81 -6.13 -3.11 7.56
C ALA A 81 -4.88 -2.37 8.07
N ALA A 82 -4.66 -2.28 9.38
CA ALA A 82 -3.45 -1.70 9.96
C ALA A 82 -2.18 -2.47 9.57
N HIS A 83 -2.26 -3.81 9.47
CA HIS A 83 -1.15 -4.63 8.98
C HIS A 83 -0.85 -4.32 7.50
N GLU A 84 -1.88 -4.26 6.65
CA GLU A 84 -1.72 -3.95 5.22
C GLU A 84 -1.19 -2.53 4.99
N VAL A 85 -1.67 -1.53 5.74
CA VAL A 85 -1.13 -0.16 5.73
C VAL A 85 0.34 -0.16 6.15
N ASN A 86 0.72 -0.96 7.14
CA ASN A 86 2.12 -1.10 7.56
C ASN A 86 2.99 -1.77 6.47
N VAL A 87 2.44 -2.69 5.69
CA VAL A 87 3.18 -3.27 4.54
C VAL A 87 3.33 -2.22 3.44
N ALA A 88 2.29 -1.45 3.14
CA ALA A 88 2.35 -0.35 2.18
C ALA A 88 3.34 0.75 2.61
N GLU A 89 3.37 1.09 3.90
CA GLU A 89 4.33 2.02 4.51
C GLU A 89 5.77 1.54 4.28
N LYS A 90 6.10 0.27 4.56
CA LYS A 90 7.44 -0.27 4.27
C LYS A 90 7.82 -0.21 2.79
N VAL A 91 6.87 -0.44 1.88
CA VAL A 91 7.11 -0.28 0.44
C VAL A 91 7.38 1.18 0.11
N ALA A 92 6.60 2.11 0.69
CA ALA A 92 6.77 3.53 0.47
C ALA A 92 8.11 4.04 1.00
N HIS A 93 8.46 3.67 2.22
CA HIS A 93 9.70 4.01 2.90
C HIS A 93 10.94 3.53 2.13
N GLY A 94 10.90 2.34 1.53
CA GLY A 94 12.00 1.79 0.74
C GLY A 94 12.07 2.31 -0.70
N SER A 95 11.05 3.03 -1.17
CA SER A 95 10.96 3.43 -2.58
C SER A 95 11.74 4.71 -2.88
N SER A 96 12.29 4.83 -4.08
CA SER A 96 12.88 6.09 -4.57
C SER A 96 11.84 7.08 -5.11
N ASP A 97 10.55 6.74 -5.04
CA ASP A 97 9.48 7.59 -5.57
C ASP A 97 9.10 8.73 -4.61
N PRO A 98 9.16 10.01 -5.05
CA PRO A 98 8.86 11.16 -4.20
C PRO A 98 7.43 11.22 -3.67
N LEU A 99 6.46 10.63 -4.36
CA LEU A 99 5.07 10.55 -3.90
C LEU A 99 5.00 9.61 -2.70
N LEU A 100 5.54 8.40 -2.84
CA LEU A 100 5.46 7.37 -1.81
C LEU A 100 6.17 7.84 -0.53
N GLN A 101 7.33 8.46 -0.66
CA GLN A 101 8.06 9.07 0.47
C GLN A 101 7.25 10.16 1.19
N LYS A 102 6.42 10.94 0.48
CA LYS A 102 5.53 11.93 1.11
C LYS A 102 4.37 11.27 1.86
N LEU A 103 3.86 10.16 1.35
CA LEU A 103 2.75 9.43 1.98
C LEU A 103 3.21 8.63 3.21
N ASP A 104 4.48 8.24 3.27
CA ASP A 104 5.08 7.43 4.35
C ASP A 104 4.63 7.90 5.75
N ALA A 105 4.88 9.18 6.07
CA ALA A 105 4.50 9.75 7.36
C ALA A 105 2.98 9.73 7.64
N GLN A 106 2.15 9.86 6.60
CA GLN A 106 0.70 9.81 6.77
C GLN A 106 0.21 8.38 7.04
N LEU A 107 0.91 7.37 6.52
CA LEU A 107 0.57 5.96 6.69
C LEU A 107 0.88 5.45 8.09
N VAL A 108 1.96 5.94 8.71
CA VAL A 108 2.26 5.66 10.13
C VAL A 108 1.08 6.08 11.01
N ASN A 109 0.59 7.31 10.84
CA ASN A 109 -0.56 7.83 11.58
C ASN A 109 -1.85 7.08 11.26
N LEU A 110 -2.05 6.68 10.01
CA LEU A 110 -3.22 5.91 9.60
C LEU A 110 -3.24 4.53 10.26
N LYS A 111 -2.14 3.78 10.19
CA LYS A 111 -1.95 2.48 10.84
C LYS A 111 -2.25 2.55 12.34
N ASP A 112 -1.68 3.53 13.04
CA ASP A 112 -1.86 3.67 14.48
C ASP A 112 -3.31 4.00 14.83
N SER A 113 -3.97 4.82 14.00
CA SER A 113 -5.40 5.12 14.14
C SER A 113 -6.25 3.89 13.89
N MET A 114 -5.99 3.12 12.82
CA MET A 114 -6.67 1.84 12.56
C MET A 114 -6.50 0.86 13.73
N GLY A 115 -5.29 0.73 14.27
CA GLY A 115 -5.01 -0.15 15.40
C GLY A 115 -5.76 0.26 16.67
N ARG A 116 -5.76 1.56 17.02
CA ARG A 116 -6.50 2.07 18.18
C ARG A 116 -8.00 1.86 18.02
N VAL A 117 -8.57 2.25 16.88
CA VAL A 117 -10.00 2.10 16.61
C VAL A 117 -10.39 0.62 16.55
N GLY A 118 -9.54 -0.24 16.00
CA GLY A 118 -9.74 -1.69 15.98
C GLY A 118 -9.78 -2.30 17.38
N ALA A 119 -8.90 -1.86 18.28
CA ALA A 119 -8.93 -2.28 19.68
C ALA A 119 -10.21 -1.81 20.39
N SER A 120 -10.62 -0.55 20.17
CA SER A 120 -11.86 0.01 20.72
C SER A 120 -13.11 -0.72 20.21
N LEU A 121 -13.16 -1.04 18.90
CA LEU A 121 -14.22 -1.86 18.28
C LEU A 121 -14.29 -3.23 18.94
N LYS A 122 -13.16 -3.93 19.06
CA LYS A 122 -13.08 -5.25 19.71
C LYS A 122 -13.52 -5.19 21.18
N GLY A 123 -13.18 -4.11 21.89
CA GLY A 123 -13.60 -3.85 23.27
C GLY A 123 -15.04 -3.32 23.41
N GLY A 124 -15.75 -3.08 22.31
CA GLY A 124 -17.11 -2.57 22.28
C GLY A 124 -17.26 -1.08 22.61
N GLN A 125 -16.16 -0.33 22.64
CA GLN A 125 -16.05 1.09 22.96
C GLN A 125 -16.01 1.94 21.69
N LEU A 126 -16.99 1.78 20.82
CA LEU A 126 -17.00 2.45 19.51
C LEU A 126 -17.32 3.95 19.66
N ASN A 127 -16.37 4.79 19.29
CA ASN A 127 -16.54 6.25 19.25
C ASN A 127 -16.75 6.71 17.80
N ALA A 128 -17.85 7.44 17.57
CA ALA A 128 -18.18 8.00 16.27
C ALA A 128 -17.11 8.97 15.75
N ALA A 129 -16.50 9.76 16.64
CA ALA A 129 -15.47 10.72 16.28
C ALA A 129 -14.21 10.03 15.74
N ASP A 130 -13.82 8.91 16.36
CA ASP A 130 -12.64 8.17 15.94
C ASP A 130 -12.84 7.52 14.56
N LEU A 131 -14.03 6.99 14.28
CA LEU A 131 -14.36 6.45 12.96
C LEU A 131 -14.44 7.53 11.87
N GLN A 132 -14.99 8.70 12.20
CA GLN A 132 -15.02 9.84 11.27
C GLN A 132 -13.61 10.37 10.99
N GLY A 133 -12.75 10.44 12.01
CA GLY A 133 -11.35 10.77 11.84
C GLY A 133 -10.63 9.77 10.94
N LEU A 134 -10.92 8.48 11.11
CA LEU A 134 -10.36 7.42 10.27
C LEU A 134 -10.85 7.48 8.82
N ASP A 135 -12.15 7.72 8.60
CA ASP A 135 -12.75 7.92 7.27
C ASP A 135 -12.12 9.14 6.56
N SER A 136 -11.89 10.22 7.31
CA SER A 136 -11.26 11.44 6.79
C SER A 136 -9.79 11.23 6.43
N ALA A 137 -9.01 10.55 7.28
CA ALA A 137 -7.60 10.23 7.02
C ALA A 137 -7.44 9.31 5.81
N THR A 138 -8.31 8.30 5.72
CA THR A 138 -8.41 7.37 4.58
C THR A 138 -8.77 8.15 3.31
N THR A 139 -9.81 8.99 3.32
CA THR A 139 -10.17 9.81 2.14
C THR A 139 -9.05 10.76 1.70
N SER A 140 -8.33 11.36 2.66
CA SER A 140 -7.21 12.27 2.38
C SER A 140 -6.05 11.55 1.67
N ILE A 141 -5.64 10.38 2.17
CA ILE A 141 -4.58 9.56 1.54
C ILE A 141 -5.03 9.08 0.16
N GLY A 142 -6.27 8.62 0.02
CA GLY A 142 -6.84 8.22 -1.28
C GLY A 142 -6.82 9.36 -2.30
N SER A 143 -7.16 10.57 -1.87
CA SER A 143 -7.15 11.77 -2.72
C SER A 143 -5.73 12.17 -3.11
N ALA A 144 -4.77 12.13 -2.17
CA ALA A 144 -3.37 12.43 -2.45
C ALA A 144 -2.75 11.43 -3.44
N ALA A 145 -3.05 10.14 -3.28
CA ALA A 145 -2.60 9.10 -4.19
C ALA A 145 -3.22 9.27 -5.59
N ALA A 146 -4.53 9.56 -5.67
CA ALA A 146 -5.22 9.82 -6.94
C ALA A 146 -4.69 11.06 -7.66
N ALA A 147 -4.45 12.17 -6.94
CA ALA A 147 -3.88 13.40 -7.49
C ALA A 147 -2.48 13.19 -8.09
N ALA A 148 -1.75 12.19 -7.62
CA ALA A 148 -0.45 11.81 -8.13
C ALA A 148 -0.51 10.64 -9.15
N GLY A 149 -1.70 10.36 -9.70
CA GLY A 149 -1.90 9.37 -10.77
C GLY A 149 -1.92 7.92 -10.29
N GLN A 150 -2.07 7.67 -9.00
CA GLN A 150 -2.13 6.34 -8.38
C GLN A 150 -3.44 6.19 -7.60
N PRO A 151 -4.59 6.05 -8.28
CA PRO A 151 -5.87 5.91 -7.60
C PRO A 151 -5.88 4.61 -6.79
N ILE A 152 -6.03 4.74 -5.47
CA ILE A 152 -6.28 3.60 -4.58
C ILE A 152 -7.72 3.16 -4.82
N ARG A 153 -7.91 1.90 -5.22
CA ARG A 153 -9.23 1.31 -5.43
C ARG A 153 -9.45 0.18 -4.45
N ASP A 154 -10.70 -0.01 -4.08
CA ASP A 154 -11.13 -1.20 -3.37
C ASP A 154 -10.80 -2.43 -4.21
N VAL A 155 -9.90 -3.27 -3.69
CA VAL A 155 -9.53 -4.52 -4.34
C VAL A 155 -10.28 -5.64 -3.63
N ALA A 156 -11.38 -6.08 -4.24
CA ALA A 156 -11.96 -7.38 -3.90
C ALA A 156 -11.13 -8.45 -4.62
N ALA A 157 -10.50 -9.36 -3.87
CA ALA A 157 -9.92 -10.56 -4.47
C ALA A 157 -11.07 -11.44 -5.00
N PRO A 158 -11.13 -11.77 -6.31
CA PRO A 158 -12.03 -12.81 -6.78
C PRO A 158 -11.65 -14.12 -6.11
N ILE A 159 -12.58 -14.76 -5.41
CA ILE A 159 -12.38 -16.10 -4.86
C ILE A 159 -12.59 -17.07 -6.04
N PRO A 160 -11.56 -17.81 -6.51
CA PRO A 160 -11.78 -18.82 -7.55
C PRO A 160 -12.67 -19.93 -6.97
N GLY A 161 -13.88 -20.10 -7.52
CA GLY A 161 -14.79 -21.18 -7.14
C GLY A 161 -16.03 -20.78 -6.31
N LEU A 162 -16.40 -19.50 -6.28
CA LEU A 162 -17.74 -19.03 -5.91
C LEU A 162 -18.38 -18.28 -7.07
#